data_AF-A0A5N6NQK3-F1
#
_entry.id   AF-A0A5N6NQK3-F1
#
_cell.length_a   1.000
_cell.length_b   1.000
_cell.length_c   1.000
_cell.angle_alpha   90.00
_cell.angle_beta   90.00
_cell.angle_gamma   90.00
#
_symmetry.space_group_name_H-M   'P 1'
#
loop_
_entity.id
_entity.type
_entity.pdbx_description
1 polymer ?
#
loop_
_entity_poly.entity_id
_entity_poly.type
_entity_poly.pdbx_seq_one_letter_code
_entity_poly.pdbx_strand_id
1 'polypeptide(L)'
;MAHEPIIKVAAISGSLRKASIHHGLIRSAIDLTTDSIDGMSIEHIDISSLPMLNTDLEIDDEFPPEVETFRQKILHSDCFLFASPEYNYTVTAPLKNAIDWASRLPMCGQIKLLLLSVQAAVLVEDCRNPARFDDDGNLVDDEAKEMLKSVLLALKAFTLRLQGSK
;
A
#
# COMPACT_ATOMS: atom_id res chain seq x y z
N MET A 1 22.80 -12.85 -18.34
CA MET A 1 22.34 -11.52 -17.92
C MET A 1 21.60 -11.71 -16.61
N ALA A 2 22.04 -11.10 -15.51
CA ALA A 2 21.34 -11.22 -14.24
C ALA A 2 19.97 -10.55 -14.39
N HIS A 3 18.90 -11.24 -13.99
CA HIS A 3 17.56 -10.66 -13.94
C HIS A 3 17.56 -9.59 -12.85
N GLU A 4 17.21 -8.35 -13.17
CA GLU A 4 17.08 -7.29 -12.16
C GLU A 4 16.05 -7.75 -11.12
N PRO A 5 16.36 -7.68 -9.81
CA PRO A 5 15.44 -8.14 -8.79
C PRO A 5 14.14 -7.32 -8.85
N ILE A 6 13.02 -8.01 -9.00
CA ILE A 6 11.70 -7.38 -9.03
C ILE A 6 11.34 -6.97 -7.61
N ILE A 7 11.16 -5.66 -7.38
CA ILE A 7 10.65 -5.14 -6.11
C ILE A 7 9.17 -5.47 -5.98
N LYS A 8 8.78 -6.09 -4.87
CA LYS A 8 7.40 -6.41 -4.54
C LYS A 8 6.80 -5.34 -3.63
N VAL A 9 5.72 -4.71 -4.07
CA VAL A 9 5.06 -3.65 -3.31
C VAL A 9 3.67 -4.08 -2.88
N ALA A 10 3.41 -4.04 -1.58
CA ALA A 10 2.08 -4.20 -1.02
C ALA A 10 1.36 -2.85 -1.03
N ALA A 11 0.35 -2.71 -1.88
CA ALA A 11 -0.51 -1.53 -1.92
C ALA A 11 -1.78 -1.77 -1.10
N ILE A 12 -2.12 -0.83 -0.20
CA ILE A 12 -3.31 -0.94 0.66
C ILE A 12 -4.13 0.35 0.56
N SER A 13 -5.43 0.20 0.28
CA SER A 13 -6.38 1.30 0.35
C SER A 13 -6.89 1.50 1.77
N GLY A 14 -6.91 2.74 2.24
CA GLY A 14 -7.57 3.11 3.49
C GLY A 14 -9.08 3.28 3.38
N SER A 15 -9.69 3.03 2.21
CA SER A 15 -11.13 3.13 2.02
C SER A 15 -11.71 1.82 1.51
N LEU A 16 -12.72 1.29 2.21
CA LEU A 16 -13.43 0.08 1.81
C LEU A 16 -14.56 0.32 0.79
N ARG A 17 -14.76 1.58 0.37
CA ARG A 17 -15.82 1.92 -0.60
C ARG A 17 -15.45 1.37 -1.97
N LYS A 18 -16.43 0.77 -2.67
CA LYS A 18 -16.25 0.24 -4.03
C LYS A 18 -15.70 1.30 -4.99
N ALA A 19 -16.39 2.45 -5.11
CA ALA A 19 -15.97 3.59 -5.92
C ALA A 19 -15.02 4.54 -5.15
N SER A 20 -13.97 4.00 -4.52
CA SER A 20 -12.96 4.81 -3.84
C SER A 20 -11.91 5.29 -4.83
N ILE A 21 -11.68 6.60 -4.88
CA ILE A 21 -10.57 7.20 -5.64
C ILE A 21 -9.19 6.67 -5.18
N HIS A 22 -9.08 6.21 -3.93
CA HIS A 22 -7.85 5.60 -3.43
C HIS A 22 -7.63 4.19 -3.99
N HIS A 23 -8.70 3.44 -4.28
CA HIS A 23 -8.58 2.23 -5.09
C HIS A 23 -8.15 2.58 -6.52
N GLY A 24 -8.69 3.68 -7.07
CA GLY A 24 -8.27 4.23 -8.36
C GLY A 24 -6.78 4.53 -8.46
N LEU A 25 -6.24 5.24 -7.47
CA LEU A 25 -4.81 5.53 -7.39
C LEU A 25 -3.96 4.25 -7.40
N ILE A 26 -4.38 3.22 -6.66
CA ILE A 26 -3.68 1.93 -6.64
C ILE A 26 -3.78 1.24 -8.01
N ARG A 27 -4.95 1.25 -8.65
CA ARG A 27 -5.10 0.72 -10.02
C ARG A 27 -4.15 1.42 -10.99
N SER A 28 -4.13 2.75 -10.99
CA SER A 28 -3.24 3.52 -11.86
C SER A 28 -1.75 3.30 -11.53
N ALA A 29 -1.40 3.06 -10.27
CA ALA A 29 -0.04 2.68 -9.91
C ALA A 29 0.35 1.31 -10.51
N ILE A 30 -0.56 0.33 -10.45
CA ILE A 30 -0.37 -0.99 -11.05
C ILE A 30 -0.20 -0.85 -12.58
N ASP A 31 -1.06 -0.09 -13.24
CA ASP A 31 -0.98 0.18 -14.68
C ASP A 31 0.36 0.82 -15.05
N LEU A 32 0.77 1.89 -14.35
CA LEU A 32 2.05 2.57 -14.58
C LEU A 32 3.25 1.63 -14.39
N THR A 33 3.21 0.73 -13.41
CA THR A 33 4.28 -0.27 -13.23
C THR A 33 4.32 -1.30 -14.34
N THR A 34 3.16 -1.74 -14.83
CA THR A 34 3.08 -2.68 -15.94
C THR A 34 3.57 -2.05 -17.24
N ASP A 35 3.25 -0.78 -17.47
CA ASP A 35 3.48 -0.11 -18.74
C ASP A 35 4.85 0.59 -18.85
N SER A 36 5.40 1.07 -17.73
CA SER A 36 6.48 2.05 -17.79
C SER A 36 7.53 2.02 -16.65
N ILE A 37 7.40 1.13 -15.67
CA ILE A 37 8.37 1.01 -14.57
C ILE A 37 8.84 -0.44 -14.44
N ASP A 38 9.98 -0.74 -15.08
CA ASP A 38 10.61 -2.06 -15.00
C ASP A 38 11.08 -2.38 -13.57
N GLY A 39 11.15 -3.68 -13.24
CA GLY A 39 11.74 -4.16 -11.98
C GLY A 39 10.92 -3.83 -10.73
N MET A 40 9.62 -3.53 -10.88
CA MET A 40 8.69 -3.27 -9.79
C MET A 40 7.36 -3.97 -10.08
N SER A 41 6.76 -4.58 -9.06
CA SER A 41 5.45 -5.21 -9.13
C SER A 41 4.61 -4.77 -7.94
N ILE A 42 3.35 -4.41 -8.17
CA ILE A 42 2.44 -3.94 -7.13
C ILE A 42 1.30 -4.95 -6.98
N GLU A 43 1.06 -5.42 -5.74
CA GLU A 43 -0.11 -6.20 -5.37
C GLU A 43 -1.05 -5.32 -4.53
N HIS A 44 -2.30 -5.16 -4.95
CA HIS A 44 -3.33 -4.58 -4.09
C HIS A 44 -3.80 -5.61 -3.06
N ILE A 45 -3.59 -5.30 -1.78
CA ILE A 45 -4.01 -6.13 -0.66
C ILE A 45 -5.37 -5.65 -0.15
N ASP A 46 -6.39 -6.47 -0.35
CA ASP A 46 -7.71 -6.23 0.22
C ASP A 46 -7.68 -6.43 1.75
N ILE A 47 -8.12 -5.41 2.48
CA ILE A 47 -8.20 -5.38 3.95
C ILE A 47 -9.65 -5.41 4.44
N SER A 48 -10.63 -5.55 3.56
CA SER A 48 -12.06 -5.49 3.89
C SER A 48 -12.54 -6.65 4.77
N SER A 49 -11.87 -7.80 4.69
CA SER A 49 -12.18 -8.99 5.49
C SER A 49 -11.51 -9.00 6.85
N LEU A 50 -10.58 -8.08 7.13
CA LEU A 50 -9.86 -8.09 8.40
C LEU A 50 -10.82 -7.79 9.56
N PRO A 51 -10.90 -8.66 10.59
CA PRO A 51 -11.65 -8.33 11.79
C PRO A 51 -11.02 -7.10 12.45
N MET A 52 -11.82 -6.35 13.20
CA MET A 52 -11.25 -5.34 14.09
C MET A 52 -10.30 -6.02 15.07
N LEU A 53 -9.16 -5.39 15.32
CA LEU A 53 -8.15 -5.89 16.23
C LEU A 53 -8.81 -6.25 17.56
N ASN A 54 -8.72 -7.53 17.90
CA ASN A 54 -9.18 -8.07 19.15
C ASN A 54 -8.20 -9.15 19.58
N THR A 55 -7.49 -8.93 20.68
CA THR A 55 -6.48 -9.85 21.19
C THR A 55 -7.08 -11.18 21.68
N ASP A 56 -8.40 -11.23 21.92
CA ASP A 56 -9.09 -12.50 22.24
C ASP A 56 -9.17 -13.45 21.04
N LEU A 57 -8.90 -12.94 19.82
CA LEU A 57 -8.78 -13.76 18.61
C LEU A 57 -7.39 -14.37 18.45
N GLU A 58 -6.44 -14.03 19.33
CA GLU A 58 -5.10 -14.62 19.38
C GLU A 58 -5.15 -15.85 20.28
N ILE A 59 -5.23 -17.03 19.69
CA ILE A 59 -5.37 -18.31 20.39
C ILE A 59 -4.14 -19.14 20.08
N ASP A 60 -3.44 -19.62 21.12
CA ASP A 60 -2.26 -20.49 20.97
C ASP A 60 -1.17 -19.92 20.03
N ASP A 61 -0.95 -18.60 20.08
CA ASP A 61 -0.03 -17.83 19.20
C ASP A 61 -0.42 -17.81 17.71
N GLU A 62 -1.66 -18.18 17.37
CA GLU A 62 -2.21 -18.12 16.01
C GLU A 62 -3.20 -16.95 15.84
N PHE A 63 -3.30 -16.43 14.61
CA PHE A 63 -4.23 -15.37 14.23
C PHE A 63 -5.38 -15.92 13.35
N PRO A 64 -6.51 -15.20 13.21
CA PRO A 64 -7.55 -15.56 12.25
C PRO A 64 -7.00 -15.80 10.83
N PRO A 65 -7.54 -16.76 10.04
CA PRO A 65 -7.00 -17.13 8.73
C PRO A 65 -6.82 -15.95 7.75
N GLU A 66 -7.74 -14.99 7.77
CA GLU A 66 -7.68 -13.77 6.97
C GLU A 66 -6.55 -12.84 7.42
N VAL A 67 -6.28 -12.76 8.73
CA VAL A 67 -5.18 -11.99 9.31
C VAL A 67 -3.85 -12.64 8.95
N GLU A 68 -3.75 -13.97 9.01
CA GLU A 68 -2.56 -14.70 8.57
C GLU A 68 -2.27 -14.51 7.08
N THR A 69 -3.30 -14.67 6.25
CA THR A 69 -3.16 -14.46 4.80
C THR A 69 -2.66 -13.05 4.50
N PHE A 70 -3.21 -12.05 5.17
CA PHE A 70 -2.75 -10.66 5.08
C PHE A 70 -1.28 -10.53 5.53
N ARG A 71 -0.93 -11.03 6.71
CA ARG A 71 0.43 -10.96 7.28
C ARG A 71 1.47 -11.62 6.37
N GLN A 72 1.14 -12.75 5.75
CA GLN A 72 2.03 -13.41 4.80
C GLN A 72 2.30 -12.52 3.57
N LYS A 73 1.30 -11.83 3.04
CA LYS A 73 1.51 -10.89 1.91
C LYS A 73 2.42 -9.73 2.32
N ILE A 74 2.23 -9.19 3.52
CA ILE A 74 3.09 -8.13 4.09
C ILE A 74 4.54 -8.63 4.22
N LEU A 75 4.75 -9.86 4.70
CA LEU A 75 6.08 -10.44 4.89
C LEU A 75 6.85 -10.65 3.58
N HIS A 76 6.13 -11.00 2.51
CA HIS A 76 6.72 -11.25 1.18
C HIS A 76 6.93 -9.97 0.35
N SER A 77 6.59 -8.81 0.89
CA SER A 77 6.73 -7.51 0.23
C SER A 77 8.01 -6.79 0.66
N ASP A 78 8.63 -6.08 -0.29
CA ASP A 78 9.84 -5.29 -0.04
C ASP A 78 9.53 -3.88 0.48
N CYS A 79 8.39 -3.32 0.06
CA CYS A 79 7.89 -2.03 0.54
C CYS A 79 6.36 -1.94 0.46
N PHE A 80 5.83 -0.83 0.98
CA PHE A 80 4.40 -0.58 1.12
C PHE A 80 3.99 0.71 0.42
N LEU A 81 2.80 0.71 -0.18
CA LEU A 81 2.15 1.89 -0.76
C LEU A 81 0.78 2.07 -0.12
N PHE A 82 0.56 3.20 0.54
CA PHE A 82 -0.73 3.50 1.18
C PHE A 82 -1.48 4.58 0.40
N ALA A 83 -2.70 4.27 -0.03
CA ALA A 83 -3.64 5.25 -0.57
C ALA A 83 -4.82 5.38 0.40
N SER A 84 -4.84 6.44 1.21
CA SER A 84 -5.81 6.58 2.29
C SER A 84 -6.46 7.96 2.30
N PRO A 85 -7.75 8.06 2.63
CA PRO A 85 -8.31 9.29 3.14
C PRO A 85 -7.58 9.72 4.42
N GLU A 86 -7.64 11.01 4.72
CA GLU A 86 -7.27 11.55 6.03
C GLU A 86 -8.55 11.91 6.78
N TYR A 87 -8.78 11.26 7.93
CA TYR A 87 -9.90 11.55 8.82
C TYR A 87 -9.35 12.05 10.15
N ASN A 88 -9.75 13.25 10.58
CA ASN A 88 -9.30 13.85 11.84
C ASN A 88 -7.77 13.90 12.01
N TYR A 89 -7.04 14.27 10.94
CA TYR A 89 -5.57 14.33 10.92
C TYR A 89 -4.88 12.98 11.17
N THR A 90 -5.54 11.87 10.86
CA THR A 90 -4.97 10.52 10.97
C THR A 90 -5.38 9.63 9.80
N VAL A 91 -4.75 8.46 9.73
CA VAL A 91 -5.14 7.37 8.83
C VAL A 91 -6.53 6.85 9.18
N THR A 92 -7.23 6.25 8.22
CA THR A 92 -8.56 5.71 8.46
C THR A 92 -8.55 4.51 9.40
N ALA A 93 -9.68 4.24 10.05
CA ALA A 93 -9.81 3.10 10.95
C ALA A 93 -9.47 1.75 10.29
N PRO A 94 -9.92 1.43 9.05
CA PRO A 94 -9.52 0.19 8.38
C PRO A 94 -8.01 0.09 8.14
N LEU A 95 -7.37 1.19 7.70
CA LEU A 95 -5.93 1.19 7.47
C LEU A 95 -5.15 1.03 8.78
N LYS A 96 -5.56 1.73 9.83
CA LYS A 96 -4.94 1.61 11.16
C LYS A 96 -5.07 0.18 11.69
N ASN A 97 -6.25 -0.43 11.53
CA ASN A 97 -6.50 -1.81 11.90
C ASN A 97 -5.57 -2.80 11.17
N ALA A 98 -5.38 -2.61 9.87
CA ALA A 98 -4.44 -3.42 9.08
C ALA A 98 -2.99 -3.26 9.55
N ILE A 99 -2.56 -2.02 9.85
CA ILE A 99 -1.23 -1.74 10.42
C ILE A 99 -1.06 -2.41 11.77
N ASP A 100 -2.08 -2.36 12.63
CA ASP A 100 -2.03 -2.97 13.96
C ASP A 100 -1.90 -4.49 13.86
N TRP A 101 -2.69 -5.15 13.01
CA TRP A 101 -2.54 -6.59 12.73
C TRP A 101 -1.18 -6.96 12.15
N ALA A 102 -0.64 -6.16 11.23
CA ALA A 102 0.70 -6.38 10.68
C ALA A 102 1.79 -6.27 11.76
N SER A 103 1.62 -5.39 12.74
CA SER A 103 2.61 -5.14 13.78
C SER A 103 2.69 -6.21 14.89
N ARG A 104 1.70 -7.12 14.99
CA ARG A 104 1.67 -8.16 16.04
C ARG A 104 2.81 -9.16 15.88
N LEU A 105 3.35 -9.66 17.00
CA LEU A 105 4.33 -10.75 17.03
C LEU A 105 3.82 -12.02 16.31
N PRO A 106 4.68 -12.93 15.86
CA PRO A 106 6.16 -12.91 15.90
C PRO A 106 6.82 -12.01 14.84
N MET A 107 6.05 -11.19 14.08
CA MET A 107 6.60 -10.35 13.02
C MET A 107 7.49 -9.17 13.50
N CYS A 108 7.53 -8.89 14.81
CA CYS A 108 8.39 -7.85 15.39
C CYS A 108 9.88 -8.22 15.21
N GLY A 109 10.52 -7.64 14.19
CA GLY A 109 11.92 -7.87 13.82
C GLY A 109 12.12 -8.46 12.43
N GLN A 110 11.08 -9.06 11.83
CA GLN A 110 11.12 -9.53 10.43
C GLN A 110 10.54 -8.51 9.45
N ILE A 111 9.52 -7.77 9.88
CA ILE A 111 9.08 -6.59 9.14
C ILE A 111 10.17 -5.55 9.35
N LYS A 112 11.00 -5.36 8.32
CA LYS A 112 11.65 -4.07 8.11
C LYS A 112 10.50 -3.10 7.87
N LEU A 113 9.89 -2.61 8.95
CA LEU A 113 8.82 -1.64 8.90
C LEU A 113 9.48 -0.32 8.53
N LEU A 114 9.87 -0.26 7.27
CA LEU A 114 10.08 0.98 6.60
C LEU A 114 8.66 1.51 6.38
N LEU A 115 8.11 2.12 7.42
CA LEU A 115 7.10 3.16 7.29
C LEU A 115 7.78 4.31 6.54
N LEU A 116 8.05 4.11 5.25
CA LEU A 116 7.76 5.18 4.33
C LEU A 116 6.24 5.25 4.31
N SER A 117 5.70 6.02 5.26
CA SER A 117 4.59 6.86 4.88
C SER A 117 5.14 7.74 3.75
N VAL A 118 5.09 7.23 2.51
CA VAL A 118 4.53 8.08 1.49
C VAL A 118 3.06 8.19 1.90
N GLN A 119 2.79 9.02 2.92
CA GLN A 119 1.70 9.94 2.72
C GLN A 119 2.06 10.52 1.37
N ALA A 120 1.33 10.12 0.34
CA ALA A 120 1.23 10.96 -0.81
C ALA A 120 0.53 12.22 -0.31
N ALA A 121 1.16 13.01 0.57
CA ALA A 121 0.80 14.39 0.84
C ALA A 121 0.80 15.15 -0.49
N VAL A 122 1.64 14.67 -1.43
CA VAL A 122 1.69 15.04 -2.85
C VAL A 122 0.41 14.63 -3.63
N LEU A 123 -0.49 13.79 -3.11
CA LEU A 123 -1.82 13.52 -3.68
C LEU A 123 -2.99 13.84 -2.74
N VAL A 124 -2.78 13.95 -1.42
CA VAL A 124 -3.85 14.17 -0.43
C VAL A 124 -4.35 15.62 -0.44
N GLU A 125 -3.52 16.59 -0.82
CA GLU A 125 -4.04 17.95 -1.08
C GLU A 125 -4.86 18.02 -2.38
N ASP A 126 -4.61 17.12 -3.33
CA ASP A 126 -5.13 17.20 -4.71
C ASP A 126 -6.27 16.21 -5.04
N CYS A 127 -6.49 15.19 -4.19
CA CYS A 127 -7.66 14.29 -4.26
C CYS A 127 -9.00 15.03 -4.00
N ARG A 128 -8.96 16.30 -3.61
CA ARG A 128 -10.16 17.15 -3.48
C ARG A 128 -10.65 17.67 -4.82
N ASN A 129 -9.90 17.49 -5.91
CA ASN A 129 -10.34 17.85 -7.24
C ASN A 129 -11.02 16.64 -7.91
N PRO A 130 -12.37 16.54 -7.90
CA PRO A 130 -13.08 15.43 -8.52
C PRO A 130 -12.83 15.34 -10.04
N ALA A 131 -12.35 16.41 -10.70
CA ALA A 131 -12.09 16.40 -12.13
C ALA A 131 -10.93 15.48 -12.55
N ARG A 132 -10.13 14.99 -11.60
CA ARG A 132 -9.01 14.07 -11.90
C ARG A 132 -9.41 12.61 -11.98
N PHE A 133 -10.62 12.27 -11.50
CA PHE A 133 -11.12 10.92 -11.48
C PHE A 133 -12.41 10.80 -12.28
N ASP A 134 -12.63 9.64 -12.91
CA ASP A 134 -13.93 9.32 -13.51
C ASP A 134 -14.96 8.84 -12.46
N ASP A 135 -16.19 8.56 -12.90
CA ASP A 135 -17.29 8.11 -12.03
C ASP A 135 -17.01 6.74 -11.37
N ASP A 136 -16.12 5.93 -11.95
CA ASP A 136 -15.66 4.64 -11.40
C ASP A 136 -14.47 4.81 -10.43
N GLY A 137 -14.02 6.07 -10.25
CA GLY A 137 -12.94 6.47 -9.38
C GLY A 137 -11.55 6.17 -9.95
N ASN A 138 -11.39 5.96 -11.25
CA ASN A 138 -10.08 5.80 -11.90
C ASN A 138 -9.40 7.15 -12.12
N LEU A 139 -8.07 7.21 -11.98
CA LEU A 139 -7.30 8.42 -12.26
C LEU A 139 -7.20 8.63 -13.78
N VAL A 140 -7.78 9.72 -14.28
CA VAL A 140 -7.77 10.07 -15.71
C VAL A 140 -6.81 11.21 -16.03
N ASP A 141 -6.48 12.04 -15.04
CA ASP A 141 -5.60 13.20 -15.19
C ASP A 141 -4.13 12.81 -15.43
N ASP A 142 -3.56 13.27 -16.55
CA ASP A 142 -2.22 12.89 -16.99
C ASP A 142 -1.11 13.51 -16.12
N GLU A 143 -1.31 14.75 -15.63
CA GLU A 143 -0.37 15.39 -14.72
C GLU A 143 -0.24 14.62 -13.40
N ALA A 144 -1.38 14.21 -12.82
CA ALA A 144 -1.40 13.37 -11.64
C ALA A 144 -0.79 11.98 -11.88
N LYS A 145 -0.94 11.39 -13.07
CA LYS A 145 -0.27 10.12 -13.43
C LYS A 145 1.24 10.27 -13.48
N GLU A 146 1.76 11.34 -14.06
CA GLU A 146 3.21 11.60 -14.09
C GLU A 146 3.79 11.86 -12.69
N MET A 147 3.02 12.54 -11.84
CA MET A 147 3.39 12.71 -10.44
C MET A 147 3.38 11.38 -9.67
N LEU A 148 2.36 10.55 -9.88
CA LEU A 148 2.29 9.20 -9.30
C LEU A 148 3.49 8.35 -9.78
N LYS A 149 3.83 8.39 -11.07
CA LYS A 149 5.00 7.71 -11.63
C LYS A 149 6.29 8.15 -10.96
N SER A 150 6.47 9.46 -10.75
CA SER A 150 7.64 10.00 -10.05
C SER A 150 7.76 9.48 -8.61
N VAL A 151 6.63 9.37 -7.90
CA VAL A 151 6.58 8.79 -6.55
C VAL A 151 6.96 7.31 -6.57
N LEU A 152 6.45 6.53 -7.53
CA LEU A 152 6.77 5.10 -7.66
C LEU A 152 8.25 4.87 -7.98
N LEU A 153 8.85 5.69 -8.85
CA LEU A 153 10.29 5.65 -9.15
C LEU A 153 11.13 5.99 -7.91
N ALA A 154 10.72 6.99 -7.13
CA ALA A 154 11.39 7.34 -5.88
C ALA A 154 11.29 6.20 -4.85
N LEU A 155 10.12 5.56 -4.72
CA LEU A 155 9.91 4.40 -3.87
C LEU A 155 10.81 3.23 -4.30
N LYS A 156 10.85 2.90 -5.60
CA LYS A 156 11.73 1.86 -6.17
C LYS A 156 13.19 2.14 -5.81
N ALA A 157 13.68 3.34 -6.10
CA ALA A 157 15.07 3.73 -5.84
C ALA A 157 15.43 3.65 -4.35
N PHE A 158 14.53 4.09 -3.46
CA PHE A 158 14.76 4.01 -2.02
C PHE A 158 14.79 2.57 -1.51
N THR A 159 13.88 1.71 -1.98
CA THR A 159 13.86 0.29 -1.63
C THR A 159 15.16 -0.40 -2.05
N LEU A 160 15.64 -0.19 -3.28
CA LEU A 160 16.92 -0.74 -3.75
C LEU A 160 18.10 -0.27 -2.89
N ARG A 161 18.14 1.01 -2.53
CA ARG A 161 19.19 1.55 -1.65
C ARG A 161 19.23 0.85 -0.29
N LEU A 162 18.08 0.52 0.29
CA LEU A 162 17.99 -0.17 1.58
C LEU A 162 18.29 -1.66 1.51
N GLN A 163 18.09 -2.28 0.34
CA GLN A 163 18.48 -3.67 0.09
C GLN A 163 19.99 -3.79 -0.14
N GLY A 164 20.61 -2.83 -0.85
CA GLY A 164 22.05 -2.79 -1.09
C GLY A 164 22.92 -2.25 0.05
N SER A 165 22.32 -1.72 1.12
CA SER A 165 23.02 -1.29 2.35
C SER A 165 23.16 -2.40 3.39
N LYS A 166 22.79 -3.64 3.04
CA LYS A 166 22.98 -4.85 3.84
C LYS A 166 24.23 -5.59 3.37
#